data_AF-A0A9W7FNW5-F1
#
_entry.id   AF-A0A9W7FNW5-F1
#
_cell.length_a   1.000
_cell.length_b   1.000
_cell.length_c   1.000
_cell.angle_alpha   90.00
_cell.angle_beta   90.00
_cell.angle_gamma   90.00
#
_symmetry.space_group_name_H-M   'P 1'
#
loop_
_entity.id
_entity.type
_entity.pdbx_description
1 polymer ?
#
loop_
_entity_poly.entity_id
_entity_poly.type
_entity_poly.pdbx_seq_one_letter_code
_entity_poly.pdbx_strand_id
1 'polypeptide(L)'
;MRLVNSFASPELSWHNGTPEHKIKDNRSLTIIPTPGLDYWSKTFNDPLLVKHDAQTLLAQLPDDKEATFTMSFALLSRKQFDQTGIMVLVDNLTWVKAGIEFTDGSLRLSCVVTNDGFSDWSTQMWDDWSPEEARYCWNTTIAFEMRLHDER
;
A
#
# COMPACT_ATOMS: atom_id res chain seq x y z
N MET A 1 -13.99 -19.08 7.75
CA MET A 1 -13.08 -18.27 6.92
C MET A 1 -13.83 -17.02 6.49
N ARG A 2 -13.40 -15.84 6.94
CA ARG A 2 -14.02 -14.56 6.56
C ARG A 2 -13.40 -14.12 5.23
N LEU A 3 -14.21 -13.80 4.24
CA LEU A 3 -13.76 -13.42 2.90
C LEU A 3 -14.32 -12.04 2.54
N VAL A 4 -13.42 -11.08 2.29
CA VAL A 4 -13.76 -9.78 1.72
C VAL A 4 -13.32 -9.76 0.27
N ASN A 5 -14.28 -9.78 -0.66
CA ASN A 5 -14.02 -9.81 -2.11
C ASN A 5 -14.75 -8.69 -2.87
N SER A 6 -15.23 -7.68 -2.14
CA SER A 6 -15.98 -6.55 -2.65
C SER A 6 -15.45 -5.25 -2.05
N PHE A 7 -15.13 -4.28 -2.90
CA PHE A 7 -14.75 -2.93 -2.47
C PHE A 7 -15.93 -2.12 -1.90
N ALA A 8 -17.17 -2.59 -2.12
CA ALA A 8 -18.37 -2.02 -1.51
C ALA A 8 -18.73 -2.71 -0.18
N SER A 9 -17.85 -3.58 0.36
CA SER A 9 -18.08 -4.25 1.63
C SER A 9 -18.21 -3.23 2.77
N PRO A 10 -19.21 -3.34 3.66
CA PRO A 10 -19.32 -2.48 4.84
C PRO A 10 -18.19 -2.72 5.85
N GLU A 11 -17.40 -3.78 5.66
CA GLU A 11 -16.22 -4.08 6.47
C GLU A 11 -15.00 -3.22 6.09
N LEU A 12 -15.05 -2.53 4.95
CA LEU A 12 -14.01 -1.64 4.48
C LEU A 12 -14.34 -0.19 4.83
N SER A 13 -13.38 0.53 5.39
CA SER A 13 -13.49 1.95 5.68
C SER A 13 -12.22 2.71 5.30
N TRP A 14 -12.39 3.93 4.80
CA TRP A 14 -11.28 4.83 4.50
C TRP A 14 -10.69 5.42 5.78
N HIS A 15 -9.37 5.33 5.90
CA HIS A 15 -8.56 6.01 6.90
C HIS A 15 -7.85 7.21 6.27
N ASN A 16 -7.60 8.24 7.08
CA ASN A 16 -7.01 9.51 6.66
C ASN A 16 -7.81 10.26 5.59
N GLY A 17 -9.14 10.11 5.64
CA GLY A 17 -10.08 10.73 4.71
C GLY A 17 -10.34 9.89 3.46
N THR A 18 -11.29 10.35 2.65
CA THR A 18 -11.76 9.62 1.48
C THR A 18 -11.24 10.29 0.21
N PRO A 19 -10.46 9.60 -0.65
CA PRO A 19 -10.04 10.15 -1.93
C PRO A 19 -11.22 10.21 -2.91
N GLU A 20 -11.02 10.93 -4.01
CA GLU A 20 -11.87 10.72 -5.18
C GLU A 20 -11.67 9.27 -5.66
N HIS A 21 -12.78 8.53 -5.75
CA HIS A 21 -12.73 7.12 -6.13
C HIS A 21 -14.00 6.69 -6.84
N LYS A 22 -13.90 5.58 -7.58
CA LYS A 22 -15.02 4.93 -8.24
C LYS A 22 -14.94 3.43 -8.05
N ILE A 23 -16.02 2.84 -7.56
CA ILE A 23 -16.20 1.39 -7.50
C ILE A 23 -16.98 0.96 -8.75
N LYS A 24 -16.48 -0.08 -9.42
CA LYS A 24 -17.14 -0.72 -10.56
C LYS A 24 -17.38 -2.20 -10.26
N ASP A 25 -18.61 -2.66 -10.50
CA ASP A 25 -19.05 -4.06 -10.35
C ASP A 25 -18.68 -4.68 -8.99
N ASN A 26 -18.55 -3.84 -7.96
CA ASN A 26 -18.06 -4.17 -6.62
C ASN A 26 -16.65 -4.78 -6.54
N ARG A 27 -15.97 -5.03 -7.66
CA ARG A 27 -14.69 -5.76 -7.73
C ARG A 27 -13.50 -4.93 -8.19
N SER A 28 -13.74 -3.72 -8.69
CA SER A 28 -12.67 -2.83 -9.13
C SER A 28 -12.82 -1.47 -8.46
N LEU A 29 -11.71 -0.96 -7.92
CA LEU A 29 -11.63 0.34 -7.28
C LEU A 29 -10.61 1.20 -8.05
N THR A 30 -11.07 2.33 -8.58
CA THR A 30 -10.20 3.35 -9.15
C THR A 30 -10.08 4.50 -8.16
N ILE A 31 -8.85 4.94 -7.87
CA ILE A 31 -8.55 5.99 -6.89
C ILE A 31 -7.78 7.10 -7.60
N ILE A 32 -8.14 8.34 -7.32
CA ILE A 32 -7.32 9.51 -7.62
C ILE A 32 -6.77 10.01 -6.27
N PRO A 33 -5.46 9.78 -5.99
CA PRO A 33 -4.89 10.08 -4.68
C PRO A 33 -4.78 11.59 -4.45
N THR A 34 -4.97 12.02 -3.20
CA THR A 34 -4.66 13.38 -2.79
C THR A 34 -3.13 13.57 -2.77
N PRO A 35 -2.57 14.59 -3.47
CA PRO A 35 -1.12 14.79 -3.50
C PRO A 35 -0.49 15.10 -2.13
N GLY A 36 0.75 14.67 -1.91
CA GLY A 36 1.56 15.05 -0.75
C GLY A 36 1.32 14.24 0.53
N LEU A 37 0.51 13.18 0.44
CA LEU A 37 0.27 12.24 1.53
C LEU A 37 1.16 11.00 1.41
N ASP A 38 1.60 10.44 2.53
CA ASP A 38 2.50 9.28 2.56
C ASP A 38 2.45 8.51 3.90
N TYR A 39 3.07 7.33 3.90
CA TYR A 39 3.50 6.59 5.09
C TYR A 39 5.02 6.43 5.05
N TRP A 40 5.73 7.14 5.94
CA TRP A 40 7.18 7.05 6.15
C TRP A 40 7.53 7.53 7.56
N SER A 41 8.47 6.88 8.24
CA SER A 41 8.88 7.28 9.59
C SER A 41 10.40 7.32 9.75
N LYS A 42 10.91 8.55 9.95
CA LYS A 42 12.25 8.96 10.43
C LYS A 42 13.46 8.57 9.59
N THR A 43 13.59 7.33 9.14
CA THR A 43 14.81 6.78 8.55
C THR A 43 15.29 7.59 7.34
N PHE A 44 16.62 7.71 7.19
CA PHE A 44 17.35 8.31 6.06
C PHE A 44 17.16 9.82 5.80
N ASN A 45 16.06 10.43 6.27
CA ASN A 45 15.71 11.81 5.92
C ASN A 45 16.31 12.82 6.91
N ASP A 46 16.91 13.89 6.35
CA ASP A 46 17.36 15.07 7.09
C ASP A 46 16.77 16.35 6.42
N PRO A 47 15.85 17.08 7.07
CA PRO A 47 15.33 16.84 8.43
C PRO A 47 14.50 15.56 8.53
N LEU A 48 14.34 15.06 9.76
CA LEU A 48 13.51 13.90 10.06
C LEU A 48 12.10 14.09 9.48
N LEU A 49 11.69 13.14 8.64
CA LEU A 49 10.35 13.12 8.03
C LEU A 49 9.48 12.08 8.74
N VAL A 50 8.30 12.49 9.16
CA VAL A 50 7.27 11.60 9.69
C VAL A 50 5.97 11.87 8.95
N LYS A 51 5.45 10.83 8.30
CA LYS A 51 4.27 10.84 7.44
C LYS A 51 3.43 9.61 7.77
N HIS A 52 2.17 9.84 8.11
CA HIS A 52 1.17 8.80 8.41
C HIS A 52 -0.22 9.26 7.94
N ASP A 53 -0.25 10.01 6.84
CA ASP A 53 -1.42 10.75 6.36
C ASP A 53 -1.97 10.21 5.03
N ALA A 54 -1.36 9.18 4.44
CA ALA A 54 -1.88 8.59 3.21
C ALA A 54 -3.29 7.99 3.40
N GLN A 55 -4.14 8.21 2.40
CA GLN A 55 -5.49 7.68 2.36
C GLN A 55 -5.45 6.17 2.11
N THR A 56 -6.10 5.39 2.97
CA THR A 56 -6.01 3.92 2.93
C THR A 56 -7.36 3.28 3.18
N LEU A 57 -7.74 2.29 2.37
CA LEU A 57 -8.96 1.52 2.58
C LEU A 57 -8.61 0.26 3.40
N LEU A 58 -9.16 0.16 4.61
CA LEU A 58 -8.81 -0.89 5.57
C LEU A 58 -10.02 -1.69 6.01
N ALA A 59 -9.81 -2.97 6.33
CA ALA A 59 -10.76 -3.80 7.05
C ALA A 59 -10.15 -4.22 8.39
N GLN A 60 -10.96 -4.19 9.44
CA GLN A 60 -10.54 -4.67 10.76
C GLN A 60 -10.49 -6.19 10.80
N LEU A 61 -9.34 -6.71 11.23
CA LEU A 61 -9.12 -8.13 11.46
C LEU A 61 -8.95 -8.42 12.95
N PRO A 62 -9.39 -9.60 13.43
CA PRO A 62 -9.03 -10.08 14.76
C PRO A 62 -7.50 -10.25 14.88
N ASP A 63 -6.97 -9.94 16.07
CA ASP A 63 -5.56 -10.06 16.43
C ASP A 63 -5.11 -11.50 16.71
N ASP A 64 -6.05 -12.46 16.68
CA ASP A 64 -5.82 -13.89 16.94
C ASP A 64 -6.01 -14.76 15.68
N LYS A 65 -5.91 -14.16 14.48
CA LYS A 65 -6.12 -14.86 13.20
C LYS A 65 -5.03 -14.55 12.19
N GLU A 66 -4.63 -15.58 11.47
CA GLU A 66 -3.88 -15.43 10.23
C GLU A 66 -4.79 -14.88 9.12
N ALA A 67 -4.20 -14.11 8.21
CA ALA A 67 -4.91 -13.56 7.07
C ALA A 67 -4.05 -13.56 5.81
N THR A 68 -4.70 -13.83 4.69
CA THR A 68 -4.09 -13.73 3.36
C THR A 68 -4.82 -12.66 2.58
N PHE A 69 -4.06 -11.80 1.94
CA PHE A 69 -4.56 -10.72 1.11
C PHE A 69 -3.91 -10.82 -0.27
N THR A 70 -4.74 -10.82 -1.30
CA THR A 70 -4.25 -10.79 -2.67
C THR A 70 -4.94 -9.65 -3.38
N MET A 71 -4.15 -8.79 -4.02
CA MET A 71 -4.67 -7.68 -4.79
C MET A 71 -3.91 -7.52 -6.09
N SER A 72 -4.66 -7.33 -7.17
CA SER A 72 -4.13 -6.87 -8.45
C SER A 72 -4.34 -5.36 -8.54
N PHE A 73 -3.32 -4.65 -8.98
CA PHE A 73 -3.38 -3.20 -9.17
C PHE A 73 -2.77 -2.80 -10.51
N ALA A 74 -3.13 -1.61 -10.94
CA ALA A 74 -2.50 -0.89 -12.03
C ALA A 74 -2.17 0.52 -11.50
N LEU A 75 -1.00 1.04 -11.88
CA LEU A 75 -0.55 2.38 -11.52
C LEU A 75 -0.24 3.14 -12.78
N LEU A 76 -0.83 4.34 -12.91
CA LEU A 76 -0.36 5.37 -13.83
C LEU A 76 0.34 6.44 -13.00
N SER A 77 1.66 6.33 -12.88
CA SER A 77 2.48 7.33 -12.20
C SER A 77 2.57 8.62 -13.02
N ARG A 78 2.46 9.74 -12.34
CA ARG A 78 2.64 11.10 -12.85
C ARG A 78 3.80 11.80 -12.16
N LYS A 79 4.13 11.41 -10.94
CA LYS A 79 5.12 12.05 -10.07
C LYS A 79 5.96 11.03 -9.33
N GLN A 80 7.13 11.51 -8.89
CA GLN A 80 8.01 10.75 -8.00
C GLN A 80 7.28 10.43 -6.70
N PHE A 81 7.45 9.18 -6.24
CA PHE A 81 6.81 8.59 -5.08
C PHE A 81 5.30 8.33 -5.23
N ASP A 82 4.77 8.30 -6.45
CA ASP A 82 3.44 7.72 -6.66
C ASP A 82 3.49 6.22 -6.33
N GLN A 83 2.54 5.76 -5.51
CA GLN A 83 2.51 4.42 -4.94
C GLN A 83 1.12 3.80 -5.11
N THR A 84 1.07 2.47 -5.26
CA THR A 84 -0.15 1.68 -5.10
C THR A 84 0.19 0.31 -4.54
N GLY A 85 -0.68 -0.25 -3.70
CA GLY A 85 -0.41 -1.52 -3.06
C GLY A 85 -1.32 -1.78 -1.88
N ILE A 86 -0.84 -2.64 -0.99
CA ILE A 86 -1.55 -3.05 0.23
C ILE A 86 -0.90 -2.44 1.48
N MET A 87 -1.67 -2.46 2.57
CA MET A 87 -1.26 -1.97 3.88
C MET A 87 -1.71 -2.94 4.97
N VAL A 88 -0.80 -3.22 5.90
CA VAL A 88 -1.10 -3.79 7.22
C VAL A 88 -0.81 -2.71 8.24
N LEU A 89 -1.84 -2.21 8.92
CA LEU A 89 -1.74 -1.14 9.90
C LEU A 89 -2.09 -1.69 11.28
N VAL A 90 -1.12 -1.71 12.20
CA VAL A 90 -1.35 -2.05 13.62
C VAL A 90 -1.58 -0.75 14.39
N ASP A 91 -0.64 0.18 14.29
CA ASP A 91 -0.71 1.52 14.88
C ASP A 91 0.22 2.48 14.12
N ASN A 92 0.39 3.71 14.63
CA ASN A 92 1.22 4.73 13.98
C ASN A 92 2.73 4.42 13.99
N LEU A 93 3.18 3.52 14.86
CA LEU A 93 4.58 3.12 15.02
C LEU A 93 4.88 1.76 14.37
N THR A 94 3.84 0.96 14.08
CA THR A 94 3.94 -0.40 13.57
C THR A 94 3.02 -0.63 12.39
N TRP A 95 3.59 -0.75 11.19
CA TRP A 95 2.85 -1.01 9.96
C TRP A 95 3.75 -1.53 8.84
N VAL A 96 3.13 -2.15 7.84
CA VAL A 96 3.79 -2.61 6.61
C VAL A 96 3.00 -2.09 5.42
N LYS A 97 3.67 -1.44 4.46
CA LYS A 97 3.10 -1.20 3.12
C LYS A 97 3.92 -1.91 2.06
N ALA A 98 3.25 -2.42 1.04
CA ALA A 98 3.94 -3.05 -0.06
C ALA A 98 3.16 -2.94 -1.36
N GLY A 99 3.87 -2.78 -2.47
CA GLY A 99 3.25 -2.32 -3.70
C GLY A 99 4.23 -2.07 -4.83
N ILE A 100 3.74 -1.32 -5.81
CA ILE A 100 4.57 -0.65 -6.80
C ILE A 100 4.73 0.81 -6.41
N GLU A 101 5.94 1.32 -6.55
CA GLU A 101 6.30 2.70 -6.32
C GLU A 101 7.12 3.25 -7.49
N PHE A 102 6.84 4.49 -7.90
CA PHE A 102 7.63 5.16 -8.91
C PHE A 102 8.74 6.00 -8.28
N THR A 103 9.99 5.55 -8.42
CA THR A 103 11.17 6.21 -7.86
C THR A 103 12.26 6.31 -8.91
N ASP A 104 12.94 7.46 -8.94
CA ASP A 104 14.13 7.70 -9.77
C ASP A 104 13.95 7.33 -11.24
N GLY A 105 12.77 7.64 -11.79
CA GLY A 105 12.46 7.43 -13.21
C GLY A 105 11.96 6.03 -13.57
N SER A 106 11.79 5.14 -12.59
CA SER A 106 11.38 3.74 -12.82
C SER A 106 10.30 3.29 -11.85
N LEU A 107 9.47 2.34 -12.28
CA LEU A 107 8.58 1.60 -11.38
C LEU A 107 9.36 0.51 -10.65
N ARG A 108 9.06 0.36 -9.37
CA ARG A 108 9.76 -0.55 -8.47
C ARG A 108 8.79 -1.34 -7.62
N LEU A 109 9.13 -2.59 -7.35
CA LEU A 109 8.59 -3.28 -6.18
C LEU A 109 9.11 -2.58 -4.94
N SER A 110 8.20 -2.30 -4.01
CA SER A 110 8.47 -1.54 -2.80
C SER A 110 7.82 -2.23 -1.62
N CYS A 111 8.58 -2.44 -0.55
CA CYS A 111 8.08 -2.92 0.74
C CYS A 111 8.71 -2.08 1.84
N VAL A 112 7.88 -1.46 2.67
CA VAL A 112 8.32 -0.72 3.85
C VAL A 112 7.77 -1.40 5.09
N VAL A 113 8.67 -1.82 5.97
CA VAL A 113 8.34 -2.33 7.30
C VAL A 113 8.69 -1.25 8.30
N THR A 114 7.71 -0.79 9.05
CA THR A 114 7.90 0.19 10.11
C THR A 114 7.67 -0.48 11.46
N ASN A 115 8.66 -0.37 12.34
CA ASN A 115 8.60 -0.87 13.71
C ASN A 115 9.22 0.17 14.65
N ASP A 116 8.61 0.39 15.81
CA ASP A 116 8.98 1.44 16.78
C ASP A 116 9.12 2.85 16.13
N GLY A 117 8.33 3.11 15.08
CA GLY A 117 8.35 4.35 14.33
C GLY A 117 9.64 4.58 13.54
N PHE A 118 10.30 3.53 13.06
CA PHE A 118 11.40 3.59 12.09
C PHE A 118 11.07 2.72 10.88
N SER A 119 11.10 3.33 9.70
CA SER A 119 10.83 2.63 8.43
C SER A 119 12.10 1.99 7.87
N ASP A 120 12.02 0.73 7.49
CA ASP A 120 13.02 0.05 6.65
C ASP A 120 12.39 -0.22 5.27
N TRP A 121 13.10 0.16 4.21
CA TRP A 121 12.61 0.12 2.84
C TRP A 121 13.43 -0.84 1.98
N SER A 122 12.78 -1.91 1.53
CA SER A 122 13.31 -2.83 0.54
C SER A 122 12.68 -2.55 -0.82
N THR A 123 13.50 -2.44 -1.86
CA THR A 123 13.02 -2.16 -3.21
C THR A 123 13.82 -2.86 -4.31
N GLN A 124 13.14 -3.20 -5.40
CA GLN A 124 13.72 -3.80 -6.61
C GLN A 124 13.07 -3.18 -7.85
N MET A 125 13.81 -3.08 -8.96
CA MET A 125 13.19 -2.69 -10.24
C MET A 125 12.07 -3.67 -10.60
N TRP A 126 10.99 -3.14 -11.17
CA TRP A 126 9.93 -3.97 -11.73
C TRP A 126 10.31 -4.37 -13.15
N ASP A 127 10.52 -5.67 -13.38
CA ASP A 127 11.15 -6.18 -14.61
C ASP A 127 10.27 -6.10 -15.88
N ASP A 128 8.95 -5.85 -15.74
CA ASP A 128 8.03 -5.62 -16.87
C ASP A 128 8.06 -4.16 -17.36
N TRP A 129 9.23 -3.55 -17.28
CA TRP A 129 9.47 -2.15 -17.60
C TRP A 129 9.88 -2.00 -19.07
N SER A 130 9.14 -1.16 -19.81
CA SER A 130 9.62 -0.61 -21.08
C SER A 130 9.82 0.91 -20.95
N PRO A 131 10.80 1.51 -21.66
CA PRO A 131 10.98 2.96 -21.65
C PRO A 131 9.74 3.75 -22.09
N GLU A 132 8.88 3.16 -22.93
CA GLU A 132 7.62 3.75 -23.40
C GLU A 132 6.51 3.67 -22.35
N GLU A 133 6.55 2.66 -21.47
CA GLU A 133 5.61 2.45 -20.36
C GLU A 133 6.22 2.73 -18.99
N ALA A 134 7.33 3.49 -18.92
CA ALA A 134 8.13 3.66 -17.71
C ALA A 134 7.38 4.20 -16.48
N ARG A 135 6.16 4.69 -16.68
CA ARG A 135 5.27 5.26 -15.66
C ARG A 135 3.98 4.46 -15.47
N TYR A 136 3.82 3.34 -16.15
CA TYR A 136 2.60 2.55 -16.13
C TYR A 136 2.90 1.10 -15.71
N CYS A 137 2.16 0.56 -14.73
CA CYS A 137 2.08 -0.89 -14.53
C CYS A 137 0.66 -1.39 -14.79
N TRP A 138 0.55 -2.51 -15.50
CA TRP A 138 -0.70 -3.23 -15.74
C TRP A 138 -0.74 -4.51 -14.91
N ASN A 139 -1.92 -4.81 -14.35
CA ASN A 139 -2.30 -6.12 -13.82
C ASN A 139 -1.24 -6.80 -12.91
N THR A 140 -0.48 -6.00 -12.15
CA THR A 140 0.50 -6.53 -11.21
C THR A 140 -0.26 -7.06 -10.01
N THR A 141 -0.05 -8.33 -9.70
CA THR A 141 -0.68 -8.97 -8.54
C THR A 141 0.36 -9.17 -7.47
N ILE A 142 0.09 -8.62 -6.29
CA ILE A 142 0.85 -8.89 -5.09
C ILE A 142 -0.05 -9.69 -4.16
N ALA A 143 0.50 -10.77 -3.61
CA ALA A 143 -0.10 -11.54 -2.54
C ALA A 143 0.76 -11.36 -1.28
N PHE A 144 0.11 -11.01 -0.18
CA PHE A 144 0.72 -11.03 1.15
C PHE A 144 0.01 -12.04 2.02
N GLU A 145 0.82 -12.83 2.70
CA GLU A 145 0.38 -13.67 3.79
C GLU A 145 0.88 -13.06 5.09
N MET A 146 -0.05 -12.77 5.99
CA MET A 146 0.25 -12.31 7.34
C MET A 146 -0.07 -13.44 8.30
N ARG A 147 0.96 -13.88 9.03
CA ARG A 147 0.82 -14.80 10.14
C ARG A 147 1.15 -14.06 11.42
N LEU A 148 0.18 -13.98 12.31
CA LEU A 148 0.40 -13.50 13.67
C LEU A 148 0.88 -14.71 14.47
N HIS A 149 2.17 -14.73 14.81
CA HIS A 149 2.72 -15.71 15.74
C HIS A 149 2.63 -15.12 17.16
N ASP A 150 1.85 -15.76 18.03
CA ASP A 150 1.96 -15.53 19.48
C ASP A 150 3.16 -16.34 19.97
N GLU A 151 4.27 -15.65 20.27
CA GLU A 151 5.45 -16.28 20.88
C GLU A 151 5.40 -16.29 22.42
N ARG A 152 4.23 -16.05 23.02
CA ARG A 152 4.02 -16.14 24.46
C ARG A 152 3.79 -17.57 24.95
#